data_AF-A0A351MJK0-F1
#
_entry.id   AF-A0A351MJK0-F1
#
_cell.length_a   1.000
_cell.length_b   1.000
_cell.length_c   1.000
_cell.angle_alpha   90.00
_cell.angle_beta   90.00
_cell.angle_gamma   90.00
#
_symmetry.space_group_name_H-M   'P 1'
#
loop_
_entity.id
_entity.type
_entity.pdbx_description
1 polymer ?
#
loop_
_entity_poly.entity_id
_entity_poly.type
_entity_poly.pdbx_seq_one_letter_code
_entity_poly.pdbx_strand_id
1 'polypeptide(L)'
;MNWRALSIAVLVGLVLAGSAQLRATPPGQYRLQLQPAMLSWSVEGADFAPLVDEQQDLGDPPTGQPESHPQLPGRAEQYPAECVVDLGAELPLATLWFFDTFNVGDLTVQTGSPGAWGEPKTLRTDGWQGWRSIALDTASRYVRLEWQDAAAIVAEIALDVWSAAGWTAESERRAAAAAAQAERQAILAAAREEALRRPIIELEPFGRLSLVDEVDCAGDGAAHQFRHAPEGTSEVTTILGREARVVTPLPGAANYISYRLGANKLLRPGGA
;
A
#
# COMPACT_ATOMS: atom_id res chain seq x y z
N MET A 1 -51.84 -47.44 -18.90
CA MET A 1 -51.85 -46.63 -20.13
C MET A 1 -52.83 -45.49 -19.92
N ASN A 2 -52.30 -44.27 -19.77
CA ASN A 2 -52.92 -42.95 -20.01
C ASN A 2 -52.18 -41.89 -19.19
N TRP A 3 -51.33 -41.13 -19.88
CA TRP A 3 -50.66 -39.93 -19.41
C TRP A 3 -51.68 -38.84 -19.06
N ARG A 4 -51.46 -38.13 -17.95
CA ARG A 4 -52.07 -36.82 -17.69
C ARG A 4 -50.97 -35.83 -17.31
N ALA A 5 -51.06 -34.68 -17.97
CA ALA A 5 -50.01 -33.70 -18.14
C ALA A 5 -49.67 -32.94 -16.85
N LEU A 6 -48.39 -32.60 -16.73
CA LEU A 6 -47.86 -31.60 -15.81
C LEU A 6 -48.48 -30.23 -16.10
N SER A 7 -48.79 -29.49 -15.04
CA SER A 7 -48.95 -28.03 -15.08
C SER A 7 -48.10 -27.46 -13.96
N ILE A 8 -46.88 -27.05 -14.30
CA ILE A 8 -46.01 -26.27 -13.42
C ILE A 8 -46.30 -24.80 -13.73
N ALA A 9 -46.98 -24.13 -12.81
CA ALA A 9 -47.10 -22.68 -12.82
C ALA A 9 -45.77 -22.08 -12.34
N VAL A 10 -45.00 -21.49 -13.27
CA VAL A 10 -43.81 -20.69 -12.92
C VAL A 10 -44.28 -19.27 -12.61
N LEU A 11 -44.27 -18.92 -11.32
CA LEU A 11 -44.40 -17.56 -10.83
C LEU A 11 -43.09 -16.81 -11.13
N VAL A 12 -43.11 -15.96 -12.15
CA VAL A 12 -42.01 -15.01 -12.42
C VAL A 12 -42.16 -13.85 -11.45
N GLY A 13 -41.39 -13.88 -10.36
CA GLY A 13 -41.17 -12.73 -9.49
C GLY A 13 -40.29 -11.71 -10.21
N LEU A 14 -40.86 -10.56 -10.56
CA LEU A 14 -40.16 -9.43 -11.13
C LEU A 14 -39.33 -8.75 -10.01
N VAL A 15 -38.06 -9.10 -9.87
CA VAL A 15 -37.11 -8.34 -9.06
C VAL A 15 -36.60 -7.18 -9.92
N LEU A 16 -37.10 -5.97 -9.65
CA LEU A 16 -36.53 -4.72 -10.14
C LEU A 16 -35.18 -4.49 -9.43
N ALA A 17 -34.12 -5.14 -9.94
CA ALA A 17 -32.76 -4.76 -9.62
C ALA A 17 -32.45 -3.47 -10.41
N GLY A 18 -32.40 -2.34 -9.72
CA GLY A 18 -31.82 -1.11 -10.27
C GLY A 18 -30.37 -1.40 -10.65
N SER A 19 -30.11 -1.49 -11.94
CA SER A 19 -28.78 -1.70 -12.48
C SER A 19 -27.96 -0.44 -12.27
N ALA A 20 -27.15 -0.43 -11.21
CA ALA A 20 -26.02 0.49 -11.11
C ALA A 20 -25.15 0.27 -12.36
N GLN A 21 -25.03 1.29 -13.21
CA GLN A 21 -24.20 1.21 -14.40
C GLN A 21 -22.74 1.20 -13.97
N LEU A 22 -22.15 0.00 -13.94
CA LEU A 22 -20.74 -0.21 -13.63
C LEU A 22 -19.90 0.37 -14.77
N ARG A 23 -19.29 1.53 -14.56
CA ARG A 23 -18.21 2.04 -15.43
C ARG A 23 -16.91 1.39 -14.97
N ALA A 24 -16.27 0.60 -15.83
CA ALA A 24 -14.96 0.00 -15.55
C ALA A 24 -13.88 1.09 -15.52
N THR A 25 -13.18 1.19 -14.40
CA THR A 25 -12.00 2.05 -14.16
C THR A 25 -10.72 1.21 -14.47
N PRO A 26 -9.46 1.68 -14.29
CA PRO A 26 -8.25 1.01 -14.78
C PRO A 26 -8.13 -0.42 -14.21
N PRO A 27 -7.36 -1.33 -14.84
CA PRO A 27 -7.62 -2.76 -14.85
C PRO A 27 -7.78 -3.30 -13.43
N GLY A 28 -9.01 -3.70 -13.12
CA GLY A 28 -9.36 -4.29 -11.84
C GLY A 28 -10.23 -3.41 -10.93
N GLN A 29 -10.57 -2.18 -11.29
CA GLN A 29 -11.49 -1.32 -10.54
C GLN A 29 -12.76 -0.96 -11.35
N TYR A 30 -13.82 -0.57 -10.67
CA TYR A 30 -15.00 0.05 -11.26
C TYR A 30 -15.49 1.19 -10.36
N ARG A 31 -16.11 2.22 -10.96
CA ARG A 31 -16.70 3.32 -10.20
C ARG A 31 -18.08 2.92 -9.71
N LEU A 32 -18.30 3.07 -8.40
CA LEU A 32 -19.60 2.91 -7.79
C LEU A 32 -20.39 4.22 -7.94
N GLN A 33 -21.57 4.13 -8.54
CA GLN A 33 -22.53 5.24 -8.57
C GLN A 33 -23.09 5.44 -7.15
N LEU A 34 -22.68 6.52 -6.51
CA LEU A 34 -23.26 6.95 -5.24
C LEU A 34 -24.57 7.68 -5.49
N GLN A 35 -25.41 7.73 -4.46
CA GLN A 35 -26.70 8.41 -4.49
C GLN A 35 -26.91 9.14 -3.16
N PRO A 36 -27.66 10.27 -3.15
CA PRO A 36 -27.93 10.99 -1.91
C PRO A 36 -28.55 10.13 -0.81
N ALA A 37 -29.35 9.12 -1.17
CA ALA A 37 -29.96 8.18 -0.23
C ALA A 37 -28.96 7.27 0.51
N MET A 38 -27.70 7.20 0.03
CA MET A 38 -26.61 6.50 0.70
C MET A 38 -25.95 7.36 1.77
N LEU A 39 -26.21 8.67 1.77
CA LEU A 39 -25.60 9.61 2.70
C LEU A 39 -26.50 9.81 3.92
N SER A 40 -25.87 9.88 5.09
CA SER A 40 -26.54 10.22 6.34
C SER A 40 -25.68 11.18 7.16
N TRP A 41 -26.32 12.18 7.74
CA TRP A 41 -25.70 13.17 8.61
C TRP A 41 -26.70 13.62 9.67
N SER A 42 -26.20 14.13 10.80
CA SER A 42 -27.04 14.59 11.92
C SER A 42 -26.81 16.06 12.28
N VAL A 43 -25.87 16.74 11.60
CA VAL A 43 -25.50 18.11 11.92
C VAL A 43 -26.55 19.08 11.38
N GLU A 44 -27.12 19.89 12.27
CA GLU A 44 -28.14 20.88 11.92
C GLU A 44 -27.59 21.95 10.97
N GLY A 45 -28.34 22.22 9.89
CA GLY A 45 -27.97 23.23 8.90
C GLY A 45 -26.95 22.75 7.85
N ALA A 46 -26.55 21.48 7.89
CA ALA A 46 -25.77 20.86 6.84
C ALA A 46 -26.65 20.15 5.80
N ASP A 47 -26.18 20.12 4.55
CA ASP A 47 -26.71 19.28 3.47
C ASP A 47 -25.55 18.72 2.65
N PHE A 48 -25.36 17.41 2.71
CA PHE A 48 -24.29 16.72 2.00
C PHE A 48 -24.76 16.04 0.71
N ALA A 49 -26.04 16.15 0.34
CA ALA A 49 -26.56 15.57 -0.91
C ALA A 49 -25.79 16.01 -2.17
N PRO A 50 -25.31 17.26 -2.29
CA PRO A 50 -24.50 17.70 -3.44
C PRO A 50 -23.14 16.99 -3.59
N LEU A 51 -22.69 16.21 -2.61
CA LEU A 51 -21.42 15.48 -2.75
C LEU A 51 -21.46 14.40 -3.84
N VAL A 52 -22.64 13.99 -4.28
CA VAL A 52 -22.84 12.81 -5.13
C VAL A 52 -23.83 13.05 -6.28
N ASP A 53 -24.10 14.31 -6.63
CA ASP A 53 -25.15 14.69 -7.59
C ASP A 53 -24.64 14.92 -9.02
N GLU A 54 -23.33 15.12 -9.21
CA GLU A 54 -22.68 15.39 -10.51
C GLU A 54 -21.72 14.27 -10.95
N GLN A 55 -22.05 13.03 -10.63
CA GLN A 55 -21.21 11.86 -10.96
C GLN A 55 -21.27 11.41 -12.43
N GLN A 56 -22.10 12.03 -13.26
CA GLN A 56 -22.23 11.67 -14.66
C GLN A 56 -21.00 12.14 -15.44
N ASP A 57 -20.44 11.27 -16.28
CA ASP A 57 -19.35 11.61 -17.22
C ASP A 57 -18.07 12.17 -16.59
N LEU A 58 -17.81 11.83 -15.31
CA LEU A 58 -16.58 12.22 -14.62
C LEU A 58 -15.30 11.81 -15.36
N GLY A 59 -15.31 10.75 -16.18
CA GLY A 59 -14.10 10.22 -16.80
C GLY A 59 -13.25 9.39 -15.83
N ASP A 60 -12.12 8.88 -16.33
CA ASP A 60 -11.21 8.03 -15.57
C ASP A 60 -9.72 8.32 -15.91
N PRO A 61 -8.95 8.97 -15.00
CA PRO A 61 -9.39 9.50 -13.71
C PRO A 61 -10.46 10.60 -13.87
N PRO A 62 -11.17 11.00 -12.79
CA PRO A 62 -12.13 12.08 -12.84
C PRO A 62 -11.53 13.39 -13.41
N THR A 63 -12.24 14.03 -14.34
CA THR A 63 -11.89 15.29 -15.01
C THR A 63 -13.05 16.29 -15.04
N GLY A 64 -14.26 15.90 -14.60
CA GLY A 64 -15.42 16.82 -14.53
C GLY A 64 -15.16 18.01 -13.62
N GLN A 65 -15.94 19.09 -13.78
CA GLN A 65 -15.86 20.27 -12.91
C GLN A 65 -17.21 20.45 -12.23
N PRO A 66 -17.39 19.89 -11.02
CA PRO A 66 -18.63 20.02 -10.27
C PRO A 66 -18.98 21.48 -10.00
N GLU A 67 -20.24 21.84 -10.14
CA GLU A 67 -20.75 23.19 -9.89
C GLU A 67 -21.44 23.31 -8.52
N SER A 68 -22.04 22.23 -8.04
CA SER A 68 -22.67 22.09 -6.74
C SER A 68 -21.61 21.94 -5.62
N HIS A 69 -22.00 22.26 -4.39
CA HIS A 69 -21.18 21.98 -3.20
C HIS A 69 -22.08 21.71 -2.00
N PRO A 70 -21.64 20.88 -1.04
CA PRO A 70 -22.39 20.64 0.17
C PRO A 70 -22.58 21.93 0.96
N GLN A 71 -23.74 22.04 1.61
CA GLN A 71 -23.94 23.06 2.62
C GLN A 71 -23.26 22.58 3.91
N LEU A 72 -22.14 23.21 4.26
CA LEU A 72 -21.46 22.94 5.53
C LEU A 72 -22.14 23.70 6.69
N PRO A 73 -21.99 23.23 7.95
CA PRO A 73 -22.53 23.92 9.11
C PRO A 73 -22.02 25.36 9.23
N GLY A 74 -22.91 26.28 9.58
CA GLY A 74 -22.59 27.71 9.62
C GLY A 74 -21.84 28.15 10.88
N ARG A 75 -21.74 27.32 11.92
CA ARG A 75 -21.14 27.68 13.21
C ARG A 75 -19.97 26.77 13.58
N ALA A 76 -18.91 27.35 14.13
CA ALA A 76 -17.68 26.65 14.45
C ALA A 76 -17.87 25.52 15.48
N GLU A 77 -18.81 25.66 16.42
CA GLU A 77 -19.12 24.64 17.43
C GLU A 77 -19.81 23.38 16.87
N GLN A 78 -20.24 23.42 15.60
CA GLN A 78 -20.85 22.29 14.92
C GLN A 78 -19.82 21.36 14.26
N TYR A 79 -18.53 21.72 14.34
CA TYR A 79 -17.42 20.91 13.88
C TYR A 79 -16.82 20.08 15.03
N PRO A 80 -16.35 18.85 14.76
CA PRO A 80 -16.31 18.22 13.44
C PRO A 80 -17.69 17.81 12.92
N ALA A 81 -17.90 18.00 11.61
CA ALA A 81 -19.17 17.71 10.95
C ALA A 81 -19.09 16.39 10.17
N GLU A 82 -19.97 15.44 10.50
CA GLU A 82 -19.91 14.07 9.98
C GLU A 82 -20.96 13.82 8.88
N CYS A 83 -20.52 13.17 7.80
CA CYS A 83 -21.36 12.52 6.79
C CYS A 83 -20.91 11.06 6.63
N VAL A 84 -21.85 10.12 6.69
CA VAL A 84 -21.60 8.69 6.50
C VAL A 84 -22.24 8.24 5.19
N VAL A 85 -21.42 7.60 4.36
CA VAL A 85 -21.83 6.88 3.15
C VAL A 85 -22.08 5.42 3.54
N ASP A 86 -23.32 4.95 3.46
CA ASP A 86 -23.69 3.53 3.55
C ASP A 86 -23.78 2.90 2.15
N LEU A 87 -22.87 1.98 1.87
CA LEU A 87 -22.78 1.29 0.57
C LEU A 87 -23.82 0.17 0.42
N GLY A 88 -24.57 -0.15 1.47
CA GLY A 88 -25.58 -1.21 1.52
C GLY A 88 -24.99 -2.62 1.66
N ALA A 89 -23.73 -2.82 1.30
CA ALA A 89 -22.99 -4.07 1.44
C ALA A 89 -21.51 -3.80 1.71
N GLU A 90 -20.79 -4.80 2.22
CA GLU A 90 -19.34 -4.73 2.34
C GLU A 90 -18.70 -4.86 0.94
N LEU A 91 -17.91 -3.85 0.55
CA LEU A 91 -17.25 -3.77 -0.75
C LEU A 91 -15.74 -3.57 -0.57
N PRO A 92 -14.90 -4.13 -1.46
CA PRO A 92 -13.45 -3.91 -1.42
C PRO A 92 -13.12 -2.53 -1.99
N LEU A 93 -13.09 -1.50 -1.14
CA LEU A 93 -12.91 -0.11 -1.54
C LEU A 93 -11.50 0.11 -2.08
N ALA A 94 -11.41 0.81 -3.21
CA ALA A 94 -10.14 1.09 -3.87
C ALA A 94 -9.71 2.54 -3.61
N THR A 95 -10.43 3.50 -4.20
CA THR A 95 -10.01 4.90 -4.22
C THR A 95 -11.20 5.79 -3.93
N LEU A 96 -11.04 6.71 -2.97
CA LEU A 96 -11.95 7.84 -2.84
C LEU A 96 -11.33 9.03 -3.58
N TRP A 97 -12.09 9.58 -4.52
CA TRP A 97 -11.81 10.83 -5.20
C TRP A 97 -12.64 11.94 -4.60
N PHE A 98 -12.09 13.15 -4.58
CA PHE A 98 -12.80 14.35 -4.17
C PHE A 98 -12.40 15.52 -5.06
N PHE A 99 -13.36 16.38 -5.38
CA PHE A 99 -13.08 17.62 -6.10
C PHE A 99 -12.78 18.74 -5.11
N ASP A 100 -11.53 19.17 -5.12
CA ASP A 100 -11.04 20.30 -4.34
C ASP A 100 -11.41 21.63 -5.01
N THR A 101 -11.73 22.63 -4.21
CA THR A 101 -12.18 23.94 -4.68
C THR A 101 -11.15 25.03 -4.38
N PHE A 102 -11.41 25.97 -3.47
CA PHE A 102 -10.61 27.19 -3.30
C PHE A 102 -10.10 27.47 -1.88
N ASN A 103 -10.72 26.90 -0.84
CA ASN A 103 -10.26 27.07 0.54
C ASN A 103 -9.43 25.87 1.01
N VAL A 104 -8.54 26.12 1.98
CA VAL A 104 -7.67 25.10 2.57
C VAL A 104 -8.18 24.72 3.96
N GLY A 105 -8.60 23.47 4.10
CA GLY A 105 -8.92 22.83 5.37
C GLY A 105 -8.65 21.33 5.29
N ASP A 106 -8.91 20.65 6.40
CA ASP A 106 -8.70 19.20 6.51
C ASP A 106 -10.05 18.46 6.59
N LEU A 107 -10.21 17.46 5.73
CA LEU A 107 -11.27 16.47 5.72
C LEU A 107 -10.67 15.13 6.17
N THR A 108 -11.28 14.49 7.16
CA THR A 108 -10.87 13.14 7.57
C THR A 108 -11.78 12.08 6.96
N VAL A 109 -11.17 10.99 6.52
CA VAL A 109 -11.83 9.85 5.87
C VAL A 109 -11.53 8.59 6.64
N GLN A 110 -12.58 7.86 7.01
CA GLN A 110 -12.47 6.57 7.69
C GLN A 110 -13.36 5.52 7.05
N THR A 111 -12.95 4.27 7.21
CA THR A 111 -13.74 3.09 6.89
C THR A 111 -13.96 2.29 8.17
N GLY A 112 -15.00 1.46 8.22
CA GLY A 112 -15.34 0.68 9.41
C GLY A 112 -16.84 0.54 9.58
N SER A 113 -17.32 0.66 10.81
CA SER A 113 -18.74 0.63 11.16
C SER A 113 -19.09 1.81 12.06
N PRO A 114 -20.36 2.25 12.08
CA PRO A 114 -20.82 3.25 13.04
C PRO A 114 -20.45 2.85 14.48
N GLY A 115 -19.68 3.72 15.16
CA GLY A 115 -19.17 3.47 16.52
C GLY A 115 -17.86 2.66 16.61
N ALA A 116 -17.33 2.18 15.48
CA ALA A 116 -16.08 1.43 15.38
C ALA A 116 -15.35 1.78 14.07
N TRP A 117 -14.87 3.02 13.99
CA TRP A 117 -14.13 3.53 12.84
C TRP A 117 -12.65 3.16 12.91
N GLY A 118 -12.05 2.85 11.75
CA GLY A 118 -10.62 2.62 11.63
C GLY A 118 -9.79 3.91 11.73
N GLU A 119 -8.49 3.79 11.49
CA GLU A 119 -7.57 4.93 11.52
C GLU A 119 -7.97 6.01 10.50
N PRO A 120 -8.05 7.29 10.89
CA PRO A 120 -8.39 8.37 9.99
C PRO A 120 -7.28 8.64 8.99
N LYS A 121 -7.68 8.82 7.73
CA LYS A 121 -6.82 9.37 6.69
C LYS A 121 -7.20 10.83 6.46
N THR A 122 -6.21 11.71 6.42
CA THR A 122 -6.44 13.15 6.23
C THR A 122 -6.27 13.53 4.77
N LEU A 123 -7.29 14.21 4.25
CA LEU A 123 -7.31 14.89 2.97
C LEU A 123 -7.25 16.39 3.21
N ARG A 124 -6.30 17.06 2.55
CA ARG A 124 -6.16 18.51 2.60
C ARG A 124 -6.68 19.11 1.30
N THR A 125 -7.47 20.17 1.39
CA THR A 125 -8.01 20.90 0.23
C THR A 125 -6.99 21.96 -0.26
N ASP A 126 -5.82 21.52 -0.75
CA ASP A 126 -4.72 22.37 -1.23
C ASP A 126 -4.40 22.21 -2.73
N GLY A 127 -5.28 21.55 -3.47
CA GLY A 127 -5.16 21.14 -4.86
C GLY A 127 -5.84 22.04 -5.90
N TRP A 128 -6.46 23.16 -5.49
CA TRP A 128 -7.16 24.18 -6.29
C TRP A 128 -7.92 23.67 -7.53
N GLN A 129 -9.26 23.66 -7.46
CA GLN A 129 -10.16 23.33 -8.59
C GLN A 129 -9.75 22.04 -9.33
N GLY A 130 -9.51 20.99 -8.57
CA GLY A 130 -8.92 19.77 -9.09
C GLY A 130 -9.35 18.52 -8.35
N TRP A 131 -9.43 17.41 -9.09
CA TRP A 131 -9.63 16.10 -8.51
C TRP A 131 -8.39 15.63 -7.77
N ARG A 132 -8.61 15.16 -6.55
CA ARG A 132 -7.61 14.58 -5.66
C ARG A 132 -8.11 13.22 -5.23
N SER A 133 -7.20 12.36 -4.76
CA SER A 133 -7.57 11.00 -4.37
C SER A 133 -6.82 10.51 -3.15
N ILE A 134 -7.44 9.52 -2.52
CA ILE A 134 -6.81 8.71 -1.50
C ILE A 134 -7.14 7.24 -1.70
N ALA A 135 -6.11 6.41 -1.62
CA ALA A 135 -6.28 4.97 -1.61
C ALA A 135 -6.96 4.55 -0.29
N LEU A 136 -8.01 3.74 -0.37
CA LEU A 136 -8.70 3.15 0.77
C LEU A 136 -8.14 1.73 1.02
N ASP A 137 -8.09 0.90 -0.02
CA ASP A 137 -7.56 -0.47 -0.05
C ASP A 137 -8.03 -1.34 1.13
N THR A 138 -9.33 -1.35 1.37
CA THR A 138 -9.94 -2.11 2.46
C THR A 138 -11.36 -2.50 2.15
N ALA A 139 -11.79 -3.67 2.63
CA ALA A 139 -13.20 -4.02 2.65
C ALA A 139 -13.92 -3.17 3.70
N SER A 140 -15.03 -2.55 3.32
CA SER A 140 -15.92 -1.82 4.23
C SER A 140 -17.30 -1.64 3.62
N ARG A 141 -18.32 -1.56 4.47
CA ARG A 141 -19.67 -1.11 4.09
C ARG A 141 -19.84 0.39 4.24
N TYR A 142 -19.11 1.02 5.16
CA TYR A 142 -19.28 2.42 5.48
C TYR A 142 -18.02 3.22 5.17
N VAL A 143 -18.21 4.43 4.67
CA VAL A 143 -17.18 5.47 4.58
C VAL A 143 -17.67 6.66 5.38
N ARG A 144 -16.87 7.11 6.34
CA ARG A 144 -17.12 8.32 7.11
C ARG A 144 -16.27 9.46 6.56
N LEU A 145 -16.92 10.58 6.27
CA LEU A 145 -16.31 11.86 5.92
C LEU A 145 -16.57 12.82 7.08
N GLU A 146 -15.51 13.39 7.64
CA GLU A 146 -15.61 14.27 8.80
C GLU A 146 -14.79 15.54 8.57
N TRP A 147 -15.50 16.66 8.37
CA TRP A 147 -14.93 18.00 8.19
C TRP A 147 -14.47 18.54 9.53
N GLN A 148 -13.21 18.98 9.61
CA GLN A 148 -12.66 19.55 10.84
C GLN A 148 -13.00 21.03 11.00
N ASP A 149 -13.24 21.73 9.89
CA ASP A 149 -13.67 23.12 9.85
C ASP A 149 -14.42 23.44 8.54
N ALA A 150 -14.89 24.68 8.42
CA ALA A 150 -15.61 25.18 7.25
C ALA A 150 -14.71 25.47 6.03
N ALA A 151 -13.39 25.37 6.16
CA ALA A 151 -12.45 25.69 5.09
C ALA A 151 -12.20 24.51 4.15
N ALA A 152 -12.47 23.27 4.58
CA ALA A 152 -12.37 22.09 3.73
C ALA A 152 -13.56 21.97 2.76
N ILE A 153 -13.55 22.73 1.66
CA ILE A 153 -14.66 22.76 0.69
C ILE A 153 -14.41 21.70 -0.40
N VAL A 154 -15.14 20.59 -0.29
CA VAL A 154 -15.18 19.49 -1.27
C VAL A 154 -16.50 19.56 -2.02
N ALA A 155 -16.45 19.72 -3.34
CA ALA A 155 -17.66 19.88 -4.15
C ALA A 155 -18.37 18.54 -4.41
N GLU A 156 -17.60 17.51 -4.76
CA GLU A 156 -18.11 16.21 -5.21
C GLU A 156 -17.13 15.11 -4.77
N ILE A 157 -17.63 13.89 -4.59
CA ILE A 157 -16.81 12.69 -4.37
C ILE A 157 -17.11 11.62 -5.42
N ALA A 158 -16.12 10.78 -5.71
CA ALA A 158 -16.32 9.55 -6.46
C ALA A 158 -15.65 8.38 -5.75
N LEU A 159 -16.31 7.22 -5.74
CA LEU A 159 -15.79 6.03 -5.07
C LEU A 159 -15.52 4.92 -6.08
N ASP A 160 -14.25 4.56 -6.21
CA ASP A 160 -13.84 3.38 -6.97
C ASP A 160 -13.74 2.17 -6.04
N VAL A 161 -14.17 1.03 -6.55
CA VAL A 161 -14.20 -0.26 -5.87
C VAL A 161 -13.40 -1.26 -6.68
N TRP A 162 -12.67 -2.14 -6.00
CA TRP A 162 -11.99 -3.24 -6.66
C TRP A 162 -13.01 -4.26 -7.22
N SER A 163 -12.82 -4.70 -8.45
CA SER A 163 -13.39 -5.95 -8.95
C SER A 163 -12.83 -7.13 -8.14
N ALA A 164 -13.48 -8.29 -8.17
CA ALA A 164 -12.97 -9.47 -7.47
C ALA A 164 -11.54 -9.85 -7.89
N ALA A 165 -11.23 -9.76 -9.19
CA ALA A 165 -9.89 -10.01 -9.71
C ALA A 165 -8.89 -8.94 -9.24
N GLY A 166 -9.28 -7.66 -9.29
CA GLY A 166 -8.44 -6.55 -8.82
C GLY A 166 -8.16 -6.64 -7.31
N TRP A 167 -9.16 -6.98 -6.50
CA TRP A 167 -9.01 -7.15 -5.07
C TRP A 167 -8.07 -8.30 -4.72
N THR A 168 -8.15 -9.41 -5.47
CA THR A 168 -7.24 -10.55 -5.30
C THR A 168 -5.80 -10.12 -5.61
N ALA A 169 -5.57 -9.50 -6.76
CA ALA A 169 -4.24 -9.05 -7.18
C ALA A 169 -3.65 -8.03 -6.20
N GLU A 170 -4.46 -7.07 -5.74
CA GLU A 170 -4.01 -6.06 -4.77
C GLU A 170 -3.71 -6.67 -3.40
N SER A 171 -4.52 -7.62 -2.95
CA SER A 171 -4.29 -8.35 -1.69
C SER A 171 -2.99 -9.14 -1.73
N GLU A 172 -2.71 -9.83 -2.85
CA GLU A 172 -1.46 -10.56 -3.06
C GLU A 172 -0.25 -9.61 -3.09
N ARG A 173 -0.36 -8.47 -3.80
CA ARG A 173 0.69 -7.45 -3.85
C ARG A 173 1.02 -6.91 -2.46
N ARG A 174 -0.01 -6.59 -1.66
CA ARG A 174 0.16 -6.09 -0.29
C ARG A 174 0.75 -7.15 0.63
N ALA A 175 0.31 -8.40 0.52
CA ALA A 175 0.87 -9.51 1.29
C ALA A 175 2.35 -9.72 0.97
N ALA A 176 2.73 -9.69 -0.31
CA ALA A 176 4.13 -9.79 -0.75
C ALA A 176 4.98 -8.62 -0.25
N ALA A 177 4.47 -7.38 -0.33
CA ALA A 177 5.15 -6.20 0.19
C ALA A 177 5.34 -6.26 1.71
N ALA A 178 4.32 -6.71 2.45
CA ALA A 178 4.39 -6.90 3.89
C ALA A 178 5.42 -7.99 4.27
N ALA A 179 5.45 -9.11 3.54
CA ALA A 179 6.43 -10.16 3.74
C ALA A 179 7.86 -9.66 3.48
N ALA A 180 8.10 -8.94 2.38
CA ALA A 180 9.41 -8.35 2.07
C ALA A 180 9.86 -7.32 3.12
N GLN A 181 8.93 -6.51 3.62
CA GLN A 181 9.22 -5.57 4.70
C GLN A 181 9.53 -6.29 6.02
N ALA A 182 8.78 -7.34 6.36
CA ALA A 182 9.04 -8.15 7.55
C ALA A 182 10.41 -8.83 7.48
N GLU A 183 10.77 -9.40 6.33
CA GLU A 183 12.10 -9.97 6.08
C GLU A 183 13.20 -8.91 6.23
N ARG A 184 13.03 -7.74 5.62
CA ARG A 184 13.99 -6.63 5.77
C ARG A 184 14.15 -6.20 7.23
N GLN A 185 13.06 -6.09 7.98
CA GLN A 185 13.12 -5.74 9.40
C GLN A 185 13.81 -6.83 10.23
N ALA A 186 13.57 -8.10 9.93
CA ALA A 186 14.24 -9.22 10.59
C ALA A 186 15.76 -9.22 10.31
N ILE A 187 16.16 -8.99 9.06
CA ILE A 187 17.58 -8.86 8.67
C ILE A 187 18.22 -7.68 9.41
N LEU A 188 17.56 -6.52 9.45
CA LEU A 188 18.07 -5.35 10.17
C LEU A 188 18.16 -5.58 11.68
N ALA A 189 17.20 -6.28 12.28
CA ALA A 189 17.21 -6.62 13.70
C ALA A 189 18.38 -7.56 14.03
N ALA A 190 18.54 -8.64 13.26
CA ALA A 190 19.65 -9.58 13.41
C ALA A 190 21.01 -8.88 13.23
N ALA A 191 21.12 -7.98 12.25
CA ALA A 191 22.33 -7.21 12.01
C ALA A 191 22.68 -6.25 13.16
N ARG A 192 21.67 -5.67 13.82
CA ARG A 192 21.86 -4.84 15.03
C ARG A 192 22.34 -5.67 16.21
N GLU A 193 21.74 -6.84 16.43
CA GLU A 193 22.14 -7.76 17.49
C GLU A 193 23.58 -8.25 17.29
N GLU A 194 23.93 -8.62 16.06
CA GLU A 194 25.29 -9.00 15.70
C GLU A 194 26.27 -7.84 15.91
N ALA A 195 25.94 -6.62 15.49
CA ALA A 195 26.79 -5.45 15.69
C ALA A 195 27.12 -5.17 17.16
N LEU A 196 26.18 -5.42 18.07
CA LEU A 196 26.39 -5.28 19.52
C LEU A 196 27.34 -6.35 20.09
N ARG A 197 27.49 -7.49 19.43
CA ARG A 197 28.34 -8.62 19.87
C ARG A 197 29.72 -8.64 19.23
N ARG A 198 30.03 -7.70 18.34
CA ARG A 198 31.32 -7.68 17.62
C ARG A 198 32.50 -7.54 18.58
N PRO A 199 33.56 -8.34 18.42
CA PRO A 199 34.75 -8.17 19.23
C PRO A 199 35.49 -6.89 18.86
N ILE A 200 36.11 -6.26 19.85
CA ILE A 200 37.01 -5.13 19.65
C ILE A 200 38.43 -5.67 19.52
N ILE A 201 39.09 -5.38 18.40
CA ILE A 201 40.48 -5.72 18.12
C ILE A 201 41.35 -4.47 18.17
N GLU A 202 42.65 -4.64 18.41
CA GLU A 202 43.64 -3.58 18.33
C GLU A 202 44.50 -3.80 17.09
N LEU A 203 44.53 -2.81 16.20
CA LEU A 203 45.22 -2.88 14.92
C LEU A 203 46.05 -1.63 14.70
N GLU A 204 47.38 -1.75 14.76
CA GLU A 204 48.29 -0.64 14.46
C GLU A 204 48.33 -0.32 12.95
N PRO A 205 48.37 0.96 12.53
CA PRO A 205 48.37 2.21 13.33
C PRO A 205 46.97 2.76 13.66
N PHE A 206 45.91 1.97 13.49
CA PHE A 206 44.51 2.40 13.53
C PHE A 206 43.85 2.32 14.93
N GLY A 207 44.53 1.74 15.93
CA GLY A 207 44.05 1.62 17.30
C GLY A 207 42.94 0.57 17.47
N ARG A 208 41.97 0.83 18.37
CA ARG A 208 40.88 -0.10 18.71
C ARG A 208 39.74 -0.01 17.70
N LEU A 209 39.45 -1.12 17.02
CA LEU A 209 38.42 -1.23 15.99
C LEU A 209 37.43 -2.36 16.31
N SER A 210 36.17 -2.21 15.90
CA SER A 210 35.20 -3.32 15.92
C SER A 210 35.44 -4.23 14.72
N LEU A 211 35.67 -5.52 14.96
CA LEU A 211 35.76 -6.51 13.88
C LEU A 211 34.36 -6.75 13.29
N VAL A 212 34.16 -6.33 12.04
CA VAL A 212 32.86 -6.39 11.35
C VAL A 212 32.66 -7.74 10.66
N ASP A 213 33.71 -8.27 10.06
CA ASP A 213 33.65 -9.50 9.28
C ASP A 213 35.04 -10.13 9.22
N GLU A 214 35.08 -11.46 9.17
CA GLU A 214 36.31 -12.26 9.09
C GLU A 214 36.09 -13.40 8.09
N VAL A 215 37.04 -13.57 7.16
CA VAL A 215 36.98 -14.63 6.14
C VAL A 215 38.05 -15.65 6.43
N ASP A 216 37.64 -16.89 6.67
CA ASP A 216 38.55 -18.03 6.62
C ASP A 216 38.84 -18.41 5.17
N CYS A 217 39.98 -17.96 4.66
CA CYS A 217 40.42 -18.25 3.30
C CYS A 217 40.78 -19.72 3.06
N ALA A 218 40.88 -20.57 4.08
CA ALA A 218 41.07 -22.01 3.92
C ALA A 218 39.75 -22.80 3.95
N GLY A 219 38.68 -22.19 4.46
CA GLY A 219 37.34 -22.78 4.56
C GLY A 219 36.64 -22.97 3.21
N ASP A 220 35.43 -23.53 3.26
CA ASP A 220 34.57 -23.71 2.09
C ASP A 220 34.03 -22.38 1.51
N GLY A 221 34.13 -21.30 2.29
CA GLY A 221 33.71 -19.95 1.91
C GLY A 221 32.20 -19.78 1.80
N ALA A 222 31.39 -20.72 2.31
CA ALA A 222 29.93 -20.69 2.20
C ALA A 222 29.31 -19.44 2.85
N ALA A 223 29.86 -19.03 4.01
CA ALA A 223 29.41 -17.84 4.73
C ALA A 223 29.60 -16.53 3.95
N HIS A 224 30.56 -16.49 3.01
CA HIS A 224 30.93 -15.29 2.25
C HIS A 224 30.66 -15.45 0.75
N GLN A 225 29.76 -16.34 0.35
CA GLN A 225 29.38 -16.54 -1.06
C GLN A 225 30.61 -16.70 -1.96
N PHE A 226 31.56 -17.53 -1.53
CA PHE A 226 32.80 -17.74 -2.26
C PHE A 226 32.53 -18.13 -3.71
N ARG A 227 33.25 -17.48 -4.63
CA ARG A 227 33.24 -17.82 -6.06
C ARG A 227 34.65 -17.81 -6.60
N HIS A 228 34.89 -18.70 -7.56
CA HIS A 228 36.09 -18.69 -8.37
C HIS A 228 35.73 -18.87 -9.85
N ALA A 229 36.58 -18.39 -10.74
CA ALA A 229 36.48 -18.73 -12.15
C ALA A 229 37.84 -18.63 -12.84
N PRO A 230 38.13 -19.50 -13.82
CA PRO A 230 37.39 -20.72 -14.20
C PRO A 230 37.29 -21.77 -13.06
N GLU A 231 36.40 -22.77 -13.18
CA GLU A 231 36.35 -23.87 -12.21
C GLU A 231 37.69 -24.61 -12.14
N GLY A 232 38.05 -25.10 -10.95
CA GLY A 232 39.32 -25.80 -10.72
C GLY A 232 40.57 -24.91 -10.69
N THR A 233 40.42 -23.58 -10.74
CA THR A 233 41.57 -22.64 -10.74
C THR A 233 41.97 -22.12 -9.37
N SER A 234 41.37 -22.68 -8.31
CA SER A 234 41.80 -22.42 -6.93
C SER A 234 41.82 -23.71 -6.13
N GLU A 235 42.79 -23.83 -5.23
CA GLU A 235 42.92 -24.94 -4.29
C GLU A 235 43.36 -24.42 -2.92
N VAL A 236 43.16 -25.23 -1.87
CA VAL A 236 43.70 -24.94 -0.54
C VAL A 236 45.03 -25.67 -0.41
N THR A 237 46.07 -24.95 0.01
CA THR A 237 47.41 -25.49 0.20
C THR A 237 48.06 -24.91 1.44
N THR A 238 49.07 -25.60 1.97
CA THR A 238 49.83 -25.12 3.12
C THR A 238 50.92 -24.13 2.69
N ILE A 239 50.78 -22.86 3.06
CA ILE A 239 51.77 -21.80 2.86
C ILE A 239 52.35 -21.41 4.21
N LEU A 240 53.68 -21.54 4.36
CA LEU A 240 54.40 -21.20 5.60
C LEU A 240 53.78 -21.84 6.87
N GLY A 241 53.30 -23.09 6.74
CA GLY A 241 52.69 -23.85 7.83
C GLY A 241 51.23 -23.49 8.13
N ARG A 242 50.55 -22.72 7.27
CA ARG A 242 49.13 -22.39 7.40
C ARG A 242 48.37 -22.75 6.13
N GLU A 243 47.17 -23.29 6.30
CA GLU A 243 46.26 -23.52 5.17
C GLU A 243 45.82 -22.18 4.59
N ALA A 244 45.90 -22.07 3.27
CA ALA A 244 45.47 -20.89 2.53
C ALA A 244 44.99 -21.28 1.14
N ARG A 245 43.90 -20.66 0.68
CA ARG A 245 43.47 -20.81 -0.70
C ARG A 245 44.36 -20.01 -1.63
N VAL A 246 44.87 -20.69 -2.64
CA VAL A 246 45.72 -20.15 -3.69
C VAL A 246 44.99 -20.22 -5.04
N VAL A 247 45.36 -19.31 -5.92
CA VAL A 247 44.86 -19.24 -7.30
C VAL A 247 45.95 -19.70 -8.24
N THR A 248 45.65 -20.65 -9.12
CA THR A 248 46.63 -21.24 -10.05
C THR A 248 46.82 -20.34 -11.25
N PRO A 249 48.01 -19.74 -11.50
CA PRO A 249 48.20 -18.85 -12.64
C PRO A 249 47.93 -19.54 -13.98
N LEU A 250 47.14 -18.89 -14.85
CA LEU A 250 46.85 -19.38 -16.19
C LEU A 250 47.61 -18.55 -17.25
N PRO A 251 48.48 -19.16 -18.08
CA PRO A 251 49.17 -18.43 -19.14
C PRO A 251 48.19 -17.79 -20.13
N GLY A 252 48.29 -16.48 -20.31
CA GLY A 252 47.46 -15.74 -21.27
C GLY A 252 45.96 -15.64 -20.91
N ALA A 253 45.57 -15.97 -19.68
CA ALA A 253 44.19 -15.90 -19.21
C ALA A 253 44.08 -15.29 -17.80
N ALA A 254 42.92 -14.73 -17.50
CA ALA A 254 42.60 -14.22 -16.16
C ALA A 254 41.84 -15.28 -15.35
N ASN A 255 42.04 -15.26 -14.04
CA ASN A 255 41.23 -15.98 -13.07
C ASN A 255 41.04 -15.14 -11.81
N TYR A 256 40.07 -15.53 -10.99
CA TYR A 256 39.80 -14.83 -9.75
C TYR A 256 39.24 -15.76 -8.68
N ILE A 257 39.38 -15.32 -7.44
CA ILE A 257 38.53 -15.71 -6.32
C ILE A 257 37.85 -14.46 -5.78
N SER A 258 36.66 -14.64 -5.21
CA SER A 258 35.91 -13.54 -4.60
C SER A 258 35.17 -14.01 -3.36
N TYR A 259 35.07 -13.10 -2.39
CA TYR A 259 34.29 -13.23 -1.18
C TYR A 259 33.40 -12.00 -1.05
N ARG A 260 32.15 -12.18 -0.64
CA ARG A 260 31.23 -11.11 -0.32
C ARG A 260 31.39 -10.72 1.15
N LEU A 261 32.03 -9.57 1.37
CA LEU A 261 32.24 -9.01 2.70
C LEU A 261 31.05 -8.16 3.15
N GLY A 262 30.78 -8.17 4.45
CA GLY A 262 29.90 -7.19 5.09
C GLY A 262 28.42 -7.33 4.76
N ALA A 263 28.01 -8.45 4.17
CA ALA A 263 26.61 -8.71 3.84
C ALA A 263 25.75 -8.67 5.12
N ASN A 264 24.72 -7.82 5.13
CA ASN A 264 23.84 -7.60 6.28
C ASN A 264 24.58 -7.14 7.55
N LYS A 265 25.73 -6.45 7.43
CA LYS A 265 26.51 -5.95 8.58
C LYS A 265 26.30 -4.46 8.89
N LEU A 266 25.21 -3.86 8.39
CA LEU A 266 24.88 -2.43 8.57
C LEU A 266 25.97 -1.45 8.08
N LEU A 267 26.82 -1.88 7.15
CA LEU A 267 27.84 -1.02 6.57
C LEU A 267 27.20 0.10 5.74
N ARG A 268 27.73 1.32 5.90
CA ARG A 268 27.29 2.51 5.16
C ARG A 268 28.39 2.90 4.17
N PRO A 269 28.08 3.09 2.87
CA PRO A 269 29.05 3.63 1.92
C PRO A 269 29.59 4.98 2.40
N GLY A 270 30.92 5.11 2.49
CA GLY A 270 31.57 6.35 2.93
C GLY A 270 31.32 6.74 4.40
N GLY A 271 30.75 5.85 5.22
CA GLY A 271 30.60 6.09 6.66
C GLY A 271 31.92 5.84 7.38
N ALA A 272 32.42 6.86 8.09
CA ALA A 272 33.39 6.68 9.16
C ALA A 272 32.73 6.12 10.41
#